data_AF-A0A7Y9IX27-F1
#
_entry.id   AF-A0A7Y9IX27-F1
#
_cell.length_a   1.000
_cell.length_b   1.000
_cell.length_c   1.000
_cell.angle_alpha   90.00
_cell.angle_beta   90.00
_cell.angle_gamma   90.00
#
_symmetry.space_group_name_H-M   'P 1'
#
loop_
_entity.id
_entity.type
_entity.pdbx_description
1 polymer ?
#
loop_
_entity_poly.entity_id
_entity_poly.type
_entity_poly.pdbx_seq_one_letter_code
_entity_poly.pdbx_strand_id
1 'polypeptide(L)'
;MDQTIVDYLIDSRCSRQWKTFLGVMAEEFASQLPADDLRALMQRIGGRFADAVPLTPCATLDDLQLAMGKVWVGMDWGWVTIEEAPTSLAIRHNCAPLNAAFGQQASGWTPAFLEGVYQRWFAQVGSGGELVVSQASDIDALGCIDFRLSR
;
A
#
# COMPACT_ATOMS: atom_id res chain seq x y z
N MET A 1 19.55 -12.83 -9.69
CA MET A 1 19.50 -11.48 -10.30
C MET A 1 20.60 -10.67 -9.65
N ASP A 2 21.30 -9.81 -10.39
CA ASP A 2 22.35 -8.95 -9.82
C ASP A 2 21.71 -7.95 -8.84
N GLN A 3 22.23 -7.87 -7.61
CA GLN A 3 21.71 -6.98 -6.57
C GLN A 3 21.72 -5.52 -7.04
N THR A 4 22.74 -5.11 -7.80
CA THR A 4 22.88 -3.76 -8.34
C THR A 4 21.75 -3.41 -9.31
N ILE A 5 21.28 -4.40 -10.09
CA ILE A 5 20.14 -4.24 -11.01
C ILE A 5 18.85 -4.11 -10.21
N VAL A 6 18.68 -4.91 -9.16
CA VAL A 6 17.49 -4.85 -8.29
C VAL A 6 17.40 -3.49 -7.62
N ASP A 7 18.49 -2.98 -7.06
CA ASP A 7 18.54 -1.67 -6.41
C ASP A 7 18.25 -0.53 -7.39
N TYR A 8 18.84 -0.58 -8.59
CA TYR A 8 18.56 0.40 -9.64
C TYR A 8 17.08 0.41 -10.04
N LEU A 9 16.47 -0.77 -10.17
CA LEU A 9 15.05 -0.90 -10.52
C LEU A 9 14.15 -0.36 -9.40
N ILE A 10 14.43 -0.68 -8.14
CA ILE A 10 13.68 -0.17 -6.98
C ILE A 10 13.74 1.35 -6.93
N ASP A 11 14.95 1.91 -7.06
CA ASP A 11 15.14 3.34 -7.08
C ASP A 11 14.35 3.99 -8.23
N SER A 12 14.35 3.38 -9.42
CA SER A 12 13.65 3.94 -10.59
C SER A 12 12.12 3.99 -10.51
N ARG A 13 11.49 3.35 -9.51
CA ARG A 13 10.01 3.29 -9.36
C ARG A 13 9.35 4.59 -8.91
N CYS A 14 10.12 5.51 -8.32
CA CYS A 14 9.62 6.86 -8.04
C CYS A 14 10.25 7.83 -9.02
N SER A 15 9.45 8.69 -9.64
CA SER A 15 9.98 9.75 -10.52
C SER A 15 10.93 10.66 -9.73
N ARG A 16 12.08 10.98 -10.33
CA ARG A 16 13.16 11.75 -9.70
C ARG A 16 12.70 13.11 -9.17
N GLN A 17 11.74 13.74 -9.85
CA GLN A 17 11.20 15.03 -9.43
C GLN A 17 10.52 14.97 -8.04
N TRP A 18 9.98 13.80 -7.66
CA TRP A 18 9.19 13.64 -6.44
C TRP A 18 9.98 13.08 -5.27
N LYS A 19 11.07 12.32 -5.52
CA LYS A 19 11.83 11.65 -4.45
C LYS A 19 12.32 12.61 -3.36
N THR A 20 13.07 13.64 -3.76
CA THR A 20 13.61 14.60 -2.78
C THR A 20 12.49 15.33 -2.05
N PHE A 21 11.43 15.72 -2.77
CA PHE A 21 10.30 16.42 -2.20
C PHE A 21 9.55 15.56 -1.17
N LEU A 22 9.21 14.32 -1.52
CA LEU A 22 8.49 13.39 -0.65
C LEU A 22 9.36 12.92 0.52
N GLY A 23 10.66 12.73 0.33
CA GLY A 23 11.61 12.43 1.39
C GLY A 23 11.70 13.53 2.44
N VAL A 24 11.88 14.79 2.01
CA VAL A 24 11.91 15.94 2.94
C VAL A 24 10.54 16.17 3.59
N MET A 25 9.45 15.96 2.87
CA MET A 25 8.09 16.01 3.45
C MET A 25 7.91 14.95 4.55
N ALA A 26 8.41 13.73 4.33
CA ALA A 26 8.37 12.66 5.32
C ALA A 26 9.17 13.01 6.58
N GLU A 27 10.36 13.60 6.43
CA GLU A 27 11.17 14.09 7.54
C GLU A 27 10.44 15.18 8.35
N GLU A 28 9.86 16.16 7.66
CA GLU A 28 9.11 17.23 8.31
C GLU A 28 7.91 16.65 9.07
N PHE A 29 7.12 15.78 8.44
CA PHE A 29 5.98 15.13 9.08
C PHE A 29 6.39 14.33 10.32
N ALA A 30 7.50 13.58 10.26
CA ALA A 30 8.04 12.83 11.39
C ALA A 30 8.55 13.73 12.53
N SER A 31 8.92 14.98 12.24
CA SER A 31 9.30 15.95 13.26
C SER A 31 8.10 16.59 13.98
N GLN A 32 6.93 16.58 13.35
CA GLN A 32 5.72 17.25 13.87
C GLN A 32 4.71 16.29 14.52
N LEU A 33 4.68 15.02 14.10
CA LEU A 33 3.65 14.07 14.50
C LEU A 33 4.24 12.76 15.04
N PRO A 34 3.67 12.19 16.11
CA PRO A 34 3.96 10.81 16.52
C PRO A 34 3.67 9.80 15.39
N ALA A 35 4.36 8.66 15.42
CA ALA A 35 4.22 7.62 14.42
C ALA A 35 2.78 7.11 14.26
N ASP A 36 2.03 6.97 15.34
CA ASP A 36 0.63 6.52 15.31
C ASP A 36 -0.29 7.54 14.59
N ASP A 37 -0.05 8.84 14.82
CA ASP A 37 -0.80 9.91 14.14
C ASP A 37 -0.47 9.95 12.65
N LEU A 38 0.79 9.69 12.28
CA LEU A 38 1.21 9.55 10.88
C LEU A 38 0.58 8.33 10.21
N ARG A 39 0.52 7.18 10.91
CA ARG A 39 -0.19 6.00 10.41
C ARG A 39 -1.65 6.30 10.16
N ALA A 40 -2.33 6.93 11.12
CA ALA A 40 -3.73 7.31 10.99
C ALA A 40 -3.95 8.32 9.84
N LEU A 41 -3.02 9.26 9.65
CA LEU A 41 -3.04 10.18 8.50
C LEU A 41 -2.92 9.42 7.18
N MET A 42 -1.97 8.51 7.05
CA MET A 42 -1.75 7.73 5.83
C MET A 42 -2.93 6.81 5.52
N GLN A 43 -3.54 6.16 6.51
CA GLN A 43 -4.78 5.39 6.33
C GLN A 43 -5.90 6.26 5.74
N ARG A 44 -6.09 7.49 6.26
CA ARG A 44 -7.10 8.42 5.73
C ARG A 44 -6.77 8.87 4.30
N ILE A 45 -5.50 9.12 3.99
CA ILE A 45 -5.05 9.43 2.62
C ILE A 45 -5.35 8.24 1.69
N GLY A 46 -5.05 7.02 2.12
CA GLY A 46 -5.35 5.80 1.38
C GLY A 46 -6.84 5.62 1.10
N GLY A 47 -7.69 5.83 2.10
CA GLY A 47 -9.14 5.80 1.90
C GLY A 47 -9.63 6.83 0.89
N ARG A 48 -9.12 8.07 0.95
CA ARG A 48 -9.45 9.11 -0.03
C ARG A 48 -8.94 8.79 -1.43
N PHE A 49 -7.76 8.18 -1.54
CA PHE A 49 -7.22 7.71 -2.81
C PHE A 49 -8.13 6.64 -3.42
N ALA A 50 -8.56 5.66 -2.63
CA ALA A 50 -9.48 4.60 -3.09
C ALA A 50 -10.84 5.14 -3.54
N ASP A 51 -11.33 6.22 -2.94
CA ASP A 51 -12.53 6.92 -3.40
C ASP A 51 -12.31 7.65 -4.73
N ALA A 52 -11.13 8.24 -4.94
CA ALA A 52 -10.77 8.90 -6.19
C ALA A 52 -10.48 7.91 -7.33
N VAL A 53 -10.08 6.68 -6.99
CA VAL A 53 -9.74 5.60 -7.92
C VAL A 53 -10.58 4.36 -7.57
N PRO A 54 -11.91 4.40 -7.83
CA PRO A 54 -12.78 3.29 -7.49
C PRO A 54 -12.48 2.07 -8.38
N LEU A 55 -12.64 0.88 -7.81
CA LEU A 55 -12.55 -0.35 -8.58
C LEU A 55 -13.78 -0.51 -9.47
N THR A 56 -13.58 -1.16 -10.62
CA THR A 56 -14.71 -1.67 -11.41
C THR A 56 -15.49 -2.71 -10.58
N PRO A 57 -16.82 -2.85 -10.79
CA PRO A 57 -17.61 -3.87 -10.11
C PRO A 57 -16.98 -5.26 -10.26
N CYS A 58 -16.83 -5.97 -9.14
CA CYS A 58 -16.21 -7.30 -9.06
C CYS A 58 -17.25 -8.31 -8.54
N ALA A 59 -17.32 -9.50 -9.14
CA ALA A 59 -18.25 -10.56 -8.71
C ALA A 59 -17.55 -11.64 -7.88
N THR A 60 -16.23 -11.80 -8.07
CA THR A 60 -15.41 -12.81 -7.41
C THR A 60 -14.17 -12.20 -6.76
N LEU A 61 -13.50 -12.98 -5.90
CA LEU A 61 -12.22 -12.58 -5.31
C LEU A 61 -11.13 -12.41 -6.39
N ASP A 62 -11.14 -13.26 -7.42
CA ASP A 62 -10.23 -13.16 -8.56
C ASP A 62 -10.45 -11.87 -9.36
N ASP A 63 -11.71 -11.47 -9.59
CA ASP A 63 -12.04 -10.19 -10.21
C ASP A 63 -11.50 -9.02 -9.39
N LEU A 64 -11.63 -9.12 -8.06
CA LEU A 64 -11.17 -8.10 -7.13
C LEU A 64 -9.65 -7.94 -7.19
N GLN A 65 -8.90 -9.05 -7.10
CA GLN A 65 -7.46 -9.05 -7.25
C GLN A 65 -7.04 -8.46 -8.60
N LEU A 66 -7.71 -8.85 -9.68
CA LEU A 66 -7.43 -8.34 -11.02
C LEU A 66 -7.70 -6.84 -11.14
N ALA A 67 -8.80 -6.34 -10.58
CA ALA A 67 -9.15 -4.92 -10.60
C ALA A 67 -8.14 -4.08 -9.81
N MET A 68 -7.77 -4.52 -8.59
CA MET A 68 -6.74 -3.87 -7.79
C MET A 68 -5.37 -3.89 -8.51
N GLY A 69 -4.99 -5.04 -9.07
CA GLY A 69 -3.75 -5.22 -9.83
C GLY A 69 -3.66 -4.26 -11.02
N LYS A 70 -4.75 -4.05 -11.77
CA LYS A 70 -4.79 -3.08 -12.88
C LYS A 70 -4.51 -1.65 -12.42
N VAL A 71 -5.05 -1.24 -11.28
CA VAL A 71 -4.79 0.09 -10.72
C VAL A 71 -3.31 0.24 -10.38
N TRP A 72 -2.73 -0.73 -9.66
CA TRP A 72 -1.33 -0.65 -9.23
C TRP A 72 -0.34 -0.73 -10.37
N VAL A 73 -0.55 -1.64 -11.32
CA VAL A 73 0.29 -1.76 -12.51
C VAL A 73 0.19 -0.49 -13.36
N GLY A 74 -1.01 0.10 -13.49
CA GLY A 74 -1.22 1.34 -14.26
C GLY A 74 -0.51 2.57 -13.66
N MET A 75 -0.08 2.51 -12.41
CA MET A 75 0.66 3.57 -11.73
C MET A 75 2.15 3.25 -11.53
N ASP A 76 2.60 2.06 -11.94
CA ASP A 76 3.92 1.50 -11.61
C ASP A 76 4.14 1.27 -10.10
N TRP A 77 3.07 0.96 -9.36
CA TRP A 77 3.11 0.71 -7.91
C TRP A 77 3.15 -0.79 -7.57
N GLY A 78 3.48 -1.64 -8.55
CA GLY A 78 3.54 -3.08 -8.36
C GLY A 78 2.19 -3.77 -8.54
N TRP A 79 1.93 -4.83 -7.76
CA TRP A 79 0.71 -5.64 -7.88
C TRP A 79 0.31 -6.25 -6.54
N VAL A 80 -0.93 -6.75 -6.46
CA VAL A 80 -1.46 -7.41 -5.28
C VAL A 80 -1.78 -8.88 -5.56
N THR A 81 -1.57 -9.73 -4.57
CA THR A 81 -2.12 -11.09 -4.51
C THR A 81 -3.01 -11.23 -3.28
N ILE A 82 -4.12 -11.95 -3.42
CA ILE A 82 -5.08 -12.21 -2.36
C ILE A 82 -5.29 -13.71 -2.26
N GLU A 83 -5.16 -14.25 -1.05
CA GLU A 83 -5.33 -15.67 -0.77
C GLU A 83 -6.33 -15.87 0.37
N GLU A 84 -7.23 -16.83 0.21
CA GLU A 84 -8.15 -17.22 1.29
C GLU A 84 -7.39 -17.97 2.38
N ALA A 85 -7.57 -17.54 3.62
CA ALA A 85 -7.13 -18.24 4.82
C ALA A 85 -8.36 -18.63 5.67
N PRO A 86 -8.26 -19.59 6.60
CA PRO A 86 -9.43 -20.17 7.29
C PRO A 86 -10.35 -19.16 7.98
N THR A 87 -9.81 -18.03 8.45
CA THR A 87 -10.55 -16.99 9.20
C THR A 87 -10.27 -15.57 8.70
N SER A 88 -9.62 -15.41 7.55
CA SER A 88 -9.18 -14.11 7.03
C SER A 88 -8.84 -14.18 5.54
N LEU A 89 -8.66 -13.03 4.90
CA LEU A 89 -7.96 -12.95 3.62
C LEU A 89 -6.53 -12.45 3.84
N ALA A 90 -5.55 -13.17 3.32
CA ALA A 90 -4.18 -12.69 3.23
C ALA A 90 -4.04 -11.82 1.99
N ILE A 91 -3.51 -10.61 2.16
CA ILE A 91 -3.33 -9.65 1.07
C ILE A 91 -1.85 -9.32 1.03
N ARG A 92 -1.17 -9.60 -0.08
CA ARG A 92 0.23 -9.26 -0.27
C ARG A 92 0.35 -8.21 -1.36
N HIS A 93 0.77 -7.01 -0.99
CA HIS A 93 1.19 -6.02 -1.95
C HIS A 93 2.66 -6.24 -2.27
N ASN A 94 3.00 -6.31 -3.55
CA ASN A 94 4.35 -6.53 -4.02
C ASN A 94 4.84 -5.27 -4.69
N CYS A 95 6.10 -4.90 -4.43
CA CYS A 95 6.80 -3.87 -5.19
C CYS A 95 6.31 -2.42 -4.99
N ALA A 96 5.77 -2.08 -3.81
CA ALA A 96 5.36 -0.72 -3.47
C ALA A 96 6.55 0.28 -3.57
N PRO A 97 6.36 1.48 -4.15
CA PRO A 97 7.43 2.46 -4.28
C PRO A 97 7.61 3.31 -3.01
N LEU A 98 7.04 2.93 -1.86
CA LEU A 98 6.97 3.76 -0.67
C LEU A 98 8.35 4.12 -0.10
N ASN A 99 9.26 3.15 0.02
CA ASN A 99 10.63 3.42 0.48
C ASN A 99 11.41 4.28 -0.52
N ALA A 100 11.24 4.06 -1.83
CA ALA A 100 11.88 4.86 -2.86
C ALA A 100 11.34 6.29 -2.94
N ALA A 101 10.08 6.51 -2.52
CA ALA A 101 9.41 7.80 -2.53
C ALA A 101 9.68 8.61 -1.25
N PHE A 102 9.49 8.01 -0.08
CA PHE A 102 9.52 8.69 1.21
C PHE A 102 10.80 8.44 2.02
N GLY A 103 11.65 7.51 1.60
CA GLY A 103 12.86 7.10 2.31
C GLY A 103 12.62 6.02 3.37
N GLN A 104 13.67 5.28 3.73
CA GLN A 104 13.59 4.13 4.64
C GLN A 104 13.12 4.52 6.05
N GLN A 105 13.41 5.75 6.50
CA GLN A 105 12.98 6.28 7.79
C GLN A 105 11.45 6.40 7.92
N ALA A 106 10.74 6.45 6.78
CA ALA A 106 9.29 6.56 6.74
C ALA A 106 8.57 5.20 6.72
N SER A 107 9.32 4.09 6.70
CA SER A 107 8.79 2.72 6.58
C SER A 107 7.84 2.31 7.70
N GLY A 108 7.94 2.92 8.89
CA GLY A 108 7.07 2.60 10.02
C GLY A 108 5.61 3.08 9.86
N TRP A 109 5.36 4.05 8.97
CA TRP A 109 4.04 4.68 8.86
C TRP A 109 3.51 4.80 7.43
N THR A 110 4.36 4.84 6.40
CA THR A 110 3.91 4.93 5.01
C THR A 110 3.09 3.73 4.52
N PRO A 111 3.32 2.46 4.94
CA PRO A 111 2.49 1.33 4.52
C PRO A 111 1.02 1.45 4.90
N ALA A 112 0.72 2.25 5.92
CA ALA A 112 -0.64 2.50 6.38
C ALA A 112 -1.49 3.20 5.29
N PHE A 113 -0.86 3.81 4.28
CA PHE A 113 -1.55 4.25 3.06
C PHE A 113 -2.23 3.08 2.34
N LEU A 114 -1.49 2.01 2.05
CA LEU A 114 -2.02 0.83 1.37
C LEU A 114 -3.07 0.13 2.24
N GLU A 115 -2.87 0.09 3.55
CA GLU A 115 -3.87 -0.42 4.51
C GLU A 115 -5.21 0.32 4.35
N GLY A 116 -5.19 1.65 4.31
CA GLY A 116 -6.37 2.48 4.09
C GLY A 116 -7.00 2.31 2.71
N VAL A 117 -6.19 2.14 1.66
CA VAL A 117 -6.69 1.85 0.30
C VAL A 117 -7.46 0.54 0.28
N TYR A 118 -6.83 -0.54 0.77
CA TYR A 118 -7.45 -1.86 0.79
C TYR A 118 -8.70 -1.89 1.64
N GLN A 119 -8.66 -1.30 2.85
CA GLN A 119 -9.85 -1.18 3.70
C GLN A 119 -11.03 -0.55 2.94
N ARG A 120 -10.76 0.52 2.19
CA ARG A 120 -11.80 1.24 1.47
C ARG A 120 -12.32 0.47 0.26
N TRP A 121 -11.46 -0.18 -0.51
CA TRP A 121 -11.87 -1.02 -1.63
C TRP A 121 -12.68 -2.24 -1.19
N PHE A 122 -12.27 -2.95 -0.12
CA PHE A 122 -13.07 -4.06 0.43
C PHE A 122 -14.45 -3.58 0.91
N ALA A 123 -14.51 -2.43 1.57
CA ALA A 123 -15.77 -1.84 2.00
C ALA A 123 -16.70 -1.49 0.82
N GLN A 124 -16.15 -1.03 -0.32
CA GLN A 124 -16.93 -0.70 -1.53
C GLN A 124 -17.53 -1.94 -2.21
N VAL A 125 -16.86 -3.10 -2.16
CA VAL A 125 -17.35 -4.34 -2.78
C VAL A 125 -18.24 -5.20 -1.85
N GLY A 126 -18.55 -4.70 -0.65
CA GLY A 126 -19.56 -5.28 0.22
C GLY A 126 -19.04 -6.14 1.36
N SER A 127 -17.78 -5.96 1.81
CA SER A 127 -17.20 -6.68 2.95
C SER A 127 -17.92 -6.47 4.30
N GLY A 128 -18.97 -5.65 4.36
CA GLY A 128 -19.58 -5.20 5.60
C GLY A 128 -18.62 -4.35 6.44
N GLY A 129 -19.15 -3.50 7.32
CA GLY A 129 -18.32 -2.68 8.21
C GLY A 129 -17.59 -3.45 9.32
N GLU A 130 -17.70 -4.79 9.33
CA GLU A 130 -17.10 -5.66 10.37
C GLU A 130 -15.68 -6.11 10.04
N LEU A 131 -15.26 -6.10 8.77
CA LEU A 131 -13.94 -6.56 8.37
C LEU A 131 -12.93 -5.41 8.33
N VAL A 132 -11.80 -5.61 9.00
CA VAL A 132 -10.70 -4.67 9.15
C VAL A 132 -9.47 -5.18 8.41
N VAL A 133 -8.85 -4.32 7.61
CA VAL A 133 -7.52 -4.56 7.04
C VAL A 133 -6.48 -4.09 8.03
N SER A 134 -5.58 -4.98 8.44
CA SER A 134 -4.43 -4.67 9.29
C SER A 134 -3.13 -5.09 8.63
N GLN A 135 -2.08 -4.26 8.73
CA GLN A 135 -0.73 -4.63 8.34
C GLN A 135 -0.23 -5.84 9.17
N ALA A 136 0.31 -6.85 8.49
CA ALA A 136 0.79 -8.11 9.06
C ALA A 136 2.31 -8.28 8.99
N SER A 137 3.00 -7.47 8.18
CA SER A 137 4.46 -7.41 8.11
C SER A 137 4.96 -5.98 7.95
N ASP A 138 6.22 -5.71 8.27
CA ASP A 138 6.90 -4.51 7.81
C ASP A 138 7.08 -4.53 6.28
N ILE A 139 7.37 -3.36 5.69
CA ILE A 139 7.77 -3.26 4.29
C ILE A 139 9.19 -3.81 4.11
N ASP A 140 9.35 -4.80 3.23
CA ASP A 140 10.67 -5.35 2.93
C ASP A 140 11.47 -4.47 1.95
N ALA A 141 12.72 -4.84 1.71
CA ALA A 141 13.62 -4.09 0.82
C ALA A 141 13.09 -3.99 -0.63
N LEU A 142 12.26 -4.94 -1.08
CA LEU A 142 11.67 -4.95 -2.41
C LEU A 142 10.35 -4.17 -2.47
N GLY A 143 9.87 -3.66 -1.34
CA GLY A 143 8.59 -2.98 -1.21
C GLY A 143 7.41 -3.94 -1.06
N CYS A 144 7.62 -5.18 -0.62
CA CYS A 144 6.52 -6.10 -0.32
C CYS A 144 6.01 -5.88 1.10
N ILE A 145 4.68 -5.93 1.25
CA ILE A 145 3.98 -5.78 2.53
C ILE A 145 2.82 -6.77 2.56
N ASP A 146 2.72 -7.52 3.65
CA ASP A 146 1.58 -8.39 3.92
C ASP A 146 0.55 -7.65 4.80
N PHE A 147 -0.73 -7.80 4.46
CA PHE A 147 -1.89 -7.34 5.20
C PHE A 147 -2.85 -8.51 5.41
N ARG A 148 -3.78 -8.33 6.34
CA ARG A 148 -4.84 -9.28 6.63
C ARG A 148 -6.18 -8.56 6.69
N LEU A 149 -7.18 -9.11 6.01
CA LEU A 149 -8.58 -8.75 6.22
C LEU A 149 -9.21 -9.77 7.17
N SER A 150 -9.57 -9.37 8.38
CA SER A 150 -10.26 -10.21 9.35
C SER A 150 -11.32 -9.41 10.10
N ARG A 151 -12.13 -10.09 10.91
CA ARG A 151 -12.91 -9.41 11.96
C ARG A 151 -12.00 -8.89 13.07
#